data_AF-A0A353N9P0-F1
#
_entry.id   AF-A0A353N9P0-F1
#
_cell.length_a   1.000
_cell.length_b   1.000
_cell.length_c   1.000
_cell.angle_alpha   90.00
_cell.angle_beta   90.00
_cell.angle_gamma   90.00
#
_symmetry.space_group_name_H-M   'P 1'
#
loop_
_entity.id
_entity.type
_entity.pdbx_description
1 polymer ?
#
loop_
_entity_poly.entity_id
_entity_poly.type
_entity_poly.pdbx_seq_one_letter_code
_entity_poly.pdbx_strand_id
1 'polypeptide(L)'
;RAIQRVLKEVDMRELALALKTASEEVTNRIFKNISSRARDMIKEDMSLMGPVRLRDVEEAQQKIVNFIRQLDESGEIVIARGGEDEIIV
;
A
#
# COMPACT_ATOMS: atom_id res chain seq x y z
N ARG A 1 7.59 -5.61 -10.26
CA ARG A 1 8.85 -4.99 -9.75
C ARG A 1 8.58 -3.65 -9.05
N ALA A 2 7.83 -2.72 -9.65
CA ALA A 2 7.47 -1.44 -9.00
C ALA A 2 6.86 -1.60 -7.60
N ILE A 3 5.88 -2.50 -7.42
CA ILE A 3 5.27 -2.77 -6.10
C ILE A 3 6.35 -3.16 -5.06
N GLN A 4 7.26 -4.06 -5.40
CA GLN A 4 8.34 -4.47 -4.48
C GLN A 4 9.31 -3.33 -4.15
N ARG A 5 9.55 -2.39 -5.09
CA ARG A 5 10.39 -1.21 -4.86
C ARG A 5 9.75 -0.29 -3.82
N VAL A 6 8.45 -0.03 -3.97
CA VAL A 6 7.65 0.78 -3.05
C VAL A 6 7.65 0.16 -1.65
N LEU A 7 7.32 -1.13 -1.56
CA LEU A 7 7.18 -1.84 -0.28
C LEU A 7 8.49 -1.99 0.52
N LYS A 8 9.65 -1.70 -0.07
CA LYS A 8 10.93 -1.67 0.66
C LYS A 8 11.12 -0.43 1.53
N GLU A 9 10.41 0.65 1.24
CA GLU A 9 10.58 1.93 1.93
C GLU A 9 9.34 2.37 2.70
N VAL A 10 8.20 1.75 2.43
CA VAL A 10 6.98 1.96 3.22
C VAL A 10 7.15 1.31 4.59
N ASP A 11 6.86 2.07 5.65
CA ASP A 11 6.84 1.57 7.02
C ASP A 11 5.80 0.45 7.19
N MET A 12 6.17 -0.63 7.90
CA MET A 12 5.29 -1.80 8.04
C MET A 12 4.00 -1.49 8.79
N ARG A 13 4.07 -0.62 9.81
CA ARG A 13 2.89 -0.24 10.60
C ARG A 13 1.98 0.68 9.79
N GLU A 14 2.55 1.57 9.00
CA GLU A 14 1.80 2.40 8.06
C GLU A 14 1.10 1.56 6.98
N LEU A 15 1.79 0.55 6.44
CA LEU A 15 1.20 -0.40 5.50
C LEU A 15 0.08 -1.21 6.13
N ALA A 16 0.25 -1.70 7.36
CA ALA A 16 -0.78 -2.42 8.10
C ALA A 16 -2.03 -1.56 8.33
N LEU A 17 -1.84 -0.28 8.69
CA LEU A 17 -2.95 0.67 8.86
C LEU A 17 -3.68 0.91 7.54
N ALA A 18 -2.95 1.17 6.45
CA ALA A 18 -3.50 1.42 5.12
C ALA A 18 -4.30 0.23 4.56
N LEU A 19 -3.89 -1.00 4.90
CA LEU A 19 -4.54 -2.24 4.43
C LEU A 19 -5.84 -2.56 5.18
N LYS A 20 -6.19 -1.90 6.29
CA LYS A 20 -7.40 -2.23 7.06
C LYS A 20 -8.71 -2.02 6.30
N THR A 21 -8.74 -1.11 5.33
CA THR A 21 -9.91 -0.84 4.48
C THR A 21 -9.67 -1.17 3.00
N ALA A 22 -8.51 -1.75 2.68
CA ALA A 22 -8.17 -2.09 1.30
C ALA A 22 -9.03 -3.26 0.80
N SER A 23 -9.33 -3.26 -0.49
CA SER A 23 -10.03 -4.39 -1.11
C SER A 23 -9.19 -5.67 -1.02
N GLU A 24 -9.84 -6.83 -1.07
CA GLU A 24 -9.13 -8.11 -1.09
C GLU A 24 -8.16 -8.21 -2.26
N GLU A 25 -8.53 -7.66 -3.42
CA GLU A 25 -7.66 -7.64 -4.59
C GLU A 25 -6.35 -6.89 -4.31
N VAL A 26 -6.44 -5.67 -3.77
CA VAL A 26 -5.27 -4.84 -3.44
C VAL A 26 -4.43 -5.54 -2.38
N THR A 27 -5.06 -6.02 -1.30
CA THR A 27 -4.41 -6.74 -0.21
C THR A 27 -3.63 -7.95 -0.74
N ASN A 28 -4.25 -8.75 -1.60
CA ASN A 28 -3.61 -9.92 -2.22
C ASN A 28 -2.44 -9.52 -3.13
N ARG A 29 -2.56 -8.43 -3.90
CA ARG A 29 -1.46 -7.91 -4.72
C ARG A 29 -0.28 -7.48 -3.85
N ILE A 30 -0.51 -6.80 -2.74
CA ILE A 30 0.55 -6.41 -1.79
C ILE A 30 1.20 -7.65 -1.16
N PHE A 31 0.41 -8.58 -0.64
CA PHE A 31 0.91 -9.79 0.02
C PHE A 31 1.69 -10.73 -0.90
N LYS A 32 1.40 -10.73 -2.21
CA LYS A 32 2.20 -11.45 -3.22
C LYS A 32 3.59 -10.84 -3.43
N ASN A 33 3.80 -9.59 -3.03
CA ASN A 33 5.05 -8.85 -3.26
C ASN A 33 5.93 -8.69 -2.00
N ILE A 34 5.58 -9.34 -0.89
CA ILE A 34 6.38 -9.36 0.34
C ILE A 34 6.70 -10.79 0.77
N SER A 35 7.65 -10.95 1.70
CA SER A 35 7.98 -12.25 2.27
C SER A 35 6.83 -12.79 3.14
N SER A 36 6.79 -14.12 3.34
CA SER A 36 5.84 -14.76 4.26
C SER A 36 5.91 -14.16 5.67
N ARG A 37 7.13 -13.98 6.19
CA ARG A 37 7.37 -13.34 7.49
C ARG A 37 6.76 -11.93 7.56
N ALA A 38 6.97 -11.10 6.54
CA ALA A 38 6.42 -9.74 6.52
C ALA A 38 4.89 -9.75 6.47
N ARG A 39 4.30 -10.68 5.72
CA ARG A 39 2.86 -10.88 5.66
C ARG A 39 2.28 -11.24 7.03
N ASP A 40 2.92 -12.13 7.76
CA ASP A 40 2.46 -12.56 9.08
C ASP A 40 2.55 -11.40 10.10
N MET A 41 3.66 -10.64 10.09
CA MET A 41 3.82 -9.45 10.94
C MET A 41 2.74 -8.38 10.65
N ILE A 42 2.44 -8.12 9.37
CA ILE A 42 1.40 -7.15 9.00
C ILE A 42 0.01 -7.60 9.50
N LYS A 43 -0.32 -8.89 9.36
CA LYS A 43 -1.59 -9.43 9.84
C LYS A 43 -1.72 -9.34 11.35
N GLU A 44 -0.64 -9.59 12.07
CA GLU A 44 -0.56 -9.42 13.51
C GLU A 44 -0.79 -7.95 13.89
N ASP A 45 -0.05 -7.03 13.28
CA ASP A 45 -0.21 -5.59 13.52
C ASP A 45 -1.64 -5.10 13.26
N MET A 46 -2.25 -5.52 12.16
CA MET A 46 -3.66 -5.18 11.84
C MET A 46 -4.64 -5.66 12.92
N SER A 47 -4.36 -6.81 13.52
CA SER A 47 -5.16 -7.41 14.59
C SER A 47 -4.95 -6.66 15.92
N LEU A 48 -3.70 -6.30 16.23
CA LEU A 48 -3.33 -5.56 17.44
C LEU A 48 -3.84 -4.11 17.43
N MET A 49 -3.95 -3.48 16.26
CA MET A 49 -4.46 -2.10 16.14
C MET A 49 -5.91 -1.92 16.61
N GLY A 50 -6.73 -2.98 16.62
CA GLY A 50 -8.15 -2.86 16.97
C GLY A 50 -8.92 -1.90 16.05
N PRO A 51 -10.01 -1.28 16.52
CA PRO A 51 -10.73 -0.26 15.75
C PRO A 51 -9.86 0.98 15.52
N VAL A 52 -9.77 1.42 14.26
CA VAL A 52 -9.02 2.63 13.85
C VAL A 52 -9.97 3.63 13.20
N ARG A 53 -9.61 4.91 13.21
CA ARG A 53 -10.43 5.93 12.55
C ARG A 53 -10.20 5.85 11.04
N LEU A 54 -11.27 5.97 10.25
CA LEU A 54 -11.18 5.98 8.78
C LEU A 54 -10.19 7.03 8.28
N ARG A 55 -10.21 8.23 8.88
CA ARG A 55 -9.27 9.31 8.56
C ARG A 55 -7.80 8.89 8.69
N ASP A 56 -7.44 8.16 9.73
CA ASP A 56 -6.05 7.74 9.95
C ASP A 56 -5.61 6.74 8.86
N VAL A 57 -6.55 5.90 8.38
CA VAL A 57 -6.33 4.97 7.28
C VAL A 57 -6.15 5.70 5.96
N GLU A 58 -7.00 6.69 5.66
CA GLU A 58 -6.89 7.52 4.46
C GLU A 58 -5.59 8.32 4.43
N GLU A 59 -5.16 8.87 5.58
CA GLU A 59 -3.88 9.56 5.70
C GLU A 59 -2.69 8.62 5.41
N ALA A 60 -2.72 7.39 5.93
CA ALA A 60 -1.71 6.37 5.63
C ALA A 60 -1.69 5.98 4.14
N GLN A 61 -2.86 5.77 3.54
CA GLN A 61 -2.99 5.50 2.11
C GLN A 61 -2.44 6.66 1.27
N GLN A 62 -2.79 7.90 1.62
CA GLN A 62 -2.33 9.07 0.90
C GLN A 62 -0.80 9.23 0.96
N LYS A 63 -0.17 8.94 2.11
CA LYS A 63 1.29 8.95 2.23
C LYS A 63 1.95 7.91 1.33
N ILE A 64 1.41 6.69 1.27
CA ILE A 64 1.90 5.65 0.36
C ILE A 64 1.73 6.10 -1.10
N VAL A 65 0.59 6.70 -1.47
CA VAL A 65 0.35 7.24 -2.82
C VAL A 65 1.34 8.36 -3.16
N ASN A 66 1.59 9.28 -2.23
CA ASN A 66 2.56 10.36 -2.43
C ASN A 66 3.97 9.81 -2.65
N PHE A 67 4.35 8.81 -1.86
CA PHE A 67 5.64 8.14 -2.01
C PHE A 67 5.76 7.42 -3.38
N ILE A 68 4.70 6.74 -3.83
CA ILE A 68 4.64 6.15 -5.17
C ILE A 68 4.84 7.21 -6.25
N ARG A 69 4.19 8.39 -6.13
CA ARG A 69 4.36 9.50 -7.09
C ARG A 69 5.80 10.02 -7.10
N GLN A 70 6.42 10.17 -5.94
CA GLN A 70 7.82 10.60 -5.83
C GLN A 70 8.77 9.62 -6.54
N LEU A 71 8.54 8.31 -6.39
CA LEU A 71 9.34 7.30 -7.09
C LEU A 71 9.13 7.29 -8.61
N ASP A 72 7.94 7.66 -9.09
CA ASP A 72 7.64 7.81 -10.52
C ASP A 72 8.32 9.06 -11.09
N GLU A 73 8.27 10.17 -10.34
CA GLU A 73 8.96 11.43 -10.68
C GLU A 73 10.48 11.28 -10.69
N SER A 74 11.05 10.45 -9.80
CA SER A 74 12.49 10.13 -9.80
C SER A 74 12.90 9.13 -10.89
N GLY A 75 11.93 8.52 -11.58
CA GLY A 75 12.16 7.49 -12.60
C GLY A 75 12.55 6.12 -12.03
N GLU A 76 12.45 5.91 -10.72
CA GLU A 76 12.75 4.64 -10.07
C GLU A 76 11.66 3.58 -10.29
N ILE A 77 10.43 4.03 -10.46
CA ILE A 77 9.32 3.20 -10.93
C ILE A 77 8.68 3.87 -12.15
N VAL A 78 7.91 3.09 -12.89
CA VAL A 78 7.03 3.61 -13.94
C VAL A 78 5.62 3.19 -13.59
N ILE A 79 4.74 4.16 -13.39
CA ILE A 79 3.32 3.92 -13.23
C ILE A 79 2.74 3.74 -14.64
N ALA A 80 2.39 2.50 -14.98
CA ALA A 80 1.61 2.23 -16.18
C ALA A 80 0.23 2.89 -15.99
N ARG A 81 0.07 4.10 -16.52
CA ARG A 81 -1.24 4.68 -16.75
C ARG A 81 -1.83 3.84 -17.87
N GLY A 82 -2.81 2.98 -17.53
CA GLY A 82 -3.57 2.28 -18.56
C GLY A 82 -4.00 3.31 -19.61
N GLY A 83 -3.85 2.96 -20.89
CA GLY A 83 -4.37 3.81 -21.96
C GLY A 83 -5.86 4.04 -21.71
N GLU A 84 -6.24 5.31 -21.60
CA GLU A 84 -7.60 5.88 -21.55
C GLU A 84 -8.61 5.23 -20.57
N ASP A 85 -9.13 6.06 -19.66
CA ASP A 85 -10.38 5.86 -18.89
C ASP A 85 -10.43 4.82 -17.77
N GLU A 86 -9.84 5.16 -16.62
CA GLU A 86 -10.52 4.90 -15.34
C GLU A 86 -10.73 6.22 -14.60
N ILE A 87 -11.76 6.96 -15.02
CA ILE A 87 -12.45 7.90 -14.14
C ILE A 87 -13.39 7.06 -13.29
N ILE A 88 -13.10 6.92 -11.99
CA ILE A 88 -14.08 6.41 -11.03
C ILE A 88 -14.83 7.63 -10.48
N VAL A 89 -16.15 7.66 -10.72
CA VAL A 89 -17.12 8.59 -10.12
C VAL A 89 -17.44 8.15 -8.69
#